data_AF-A0A7I8WYA6-F1
#
_entry.id   AF-A0A7I8WYA6-F1
#
_cell.length_a   1.000
_cell.length_b   1.000
_cell.length_c   1.000
_cell.angle_alpha   90.00
_cell.angle_beta   90.00
_cell.angle_gamma   90.00
#
_symmetry.space_group_name_H-M   'P 1'
#
loop_
_entity.id
_entity.type
_entity.pdbx_description
1 polymer ?
#
loop_
_entity_poly.entity_id
_entity_poly.type
_entity_poly.pdbx_seq_one_letter_code
_entity_poly.pdbx_strand_id
1 'polypeptide(L)'
;MSAKPPAPPAAAANGVRRRKVETKTLPVDFLLRDRDVLAALADVERAKKREEELRNKTRVRRLKDTIAEWGRLCSCHGIPHLAQARSWITILIWAILVTATWIAFAYLLVTTVQSYLDYDTTIQVELSDDEINFPSVTVCNNSPYKMSMLNSTPELNALIILYKQAVGLE
;
A
#
# COMPACT_ATOMS: atom_id res chain seq x y z
N MET A 1 -3.84 -57.16 14.63
CA MET A 1 -5.28 -57.45 14.79
C MET A 1 -6.07 -56.26 14.29
N SER A 2 -6.56 -56.31 13.06
CA SER A 2 -7.38 -55.24 12.46
C SER A 2 -8.49 -55.93 11.68
N ALA A 3 -9.69 -55.92 12.24
CA ALA A 3 -10.86 -56.55 11.63
C ALA A 3 -11.49 -55.56 10.63
N LYS A 4 -11.62 -56.02 9.39
CA LYS A 4 -12.29 -55.34 8.28
C LYS A 4 -13.80 -55.33 8.53
N PRO A 5 -14.50 -54.18 8.43
CA PRO A 5 -15.95 -54.16 8.62
C PRO A 5 -16.69 -54.85 7.45
N PRO A 6 -17.85 -55.48 7.69
CA PRO A 6 -18.59 -56.23 6.69
C PRO A 6 -19.23 -55.34 5.63
N ALA A 7 -19.30 -55.87 4.40
CA ALA A 7 -19.88 -55.20 3.25
C ALA A 7 -21.38 -54.90 3.45
N PRO A 8 -21.89 -53.76 2.96
CA PRO A 8 -23.30 -53.42 3.06
C PRO A 8 -24.15 -54.32 2.14
N PRO A 9 -25.38 -54.70 2.56
CA PRO A 9 -26.27 -55.50 1.73
C PRO A 9 -26.71 -54.75 0.48
N ALA A 10 -26.80 -55.48 -0.63
CA ALA A 10 -27.24 -55.00 -1.92
C ALA A 10 -28.63 -54.35 -1.80
N ALA A 11 -28.68 -53.04 -2.00
CA ALA A 11 -29.92 -52.27 -2.03
C ALA A 11 -30.79 -52.76 -3.18
N ALA A 12 -31.93 -53.38 -2.85
CA ALA A 12 -32.99 -53.68 -3.79
C ALA A 12 -33.40 -52.38 -4.50
N ALA A 13 -33.21 -52.36 -5.82
CA ALA A 13 -33.62 -51.27 -6.69
C ALA A 13 -35.16 -51.23 -6.76
N ASN A 14 -35.79 -50.63 -5.75
CA ASN A 14 -37.17 -50.20 -5.86
C ASN A 14 -37.20 -48.95 -6.75
N GLY A 15 -37.37 -49.19 -8.04
CA GLY A 15 -37.65 -48.16 -9.03
C GLY A 15 -38.94 -47.45 -8.70
N VAL A 16 -38.87 -46.41 -7.87
CA VAL A 16 -39.94 -45.42 -7.75
C VAL A 16 -40.01 -44.73 -9.09
N ARG A 17 -40.98 -45.16 -9.91
CA ARG A 17 -41.35 -44.50 -11.16
C ARG A 17 -41.67 -43.05 -10.82
N ARG A 18 -40.73 -42.13 -11.04
CA ARG A 18 -41.03 -40.70 -10.99
C ARG A 18 -42.07 -40.45 -12.07
N ARG A 19 -43.34 -40.36 -11.67
CA ARG A 19 -44.35 -39.72 -12.51
C ARG A 19 -43.80 -38.33 -12.79
N LYS A 20 -43.47 -38.06 -14.05
CA LYS A 20 -43.29 -36.69 -14.52
C LYS A 20 -44.65 -36.04 -14.33
N VAL A 21 -44.83 -35.37 -13.19
CA VAL A 21 -46.00 -34.53 -12.96
C VAL A 21 -45.85 -33.42 -13.96
N GLU A 22 -46.61 -33.53 -15.05
CA GLU A 22 -46.77 -32.47 -16.02
C GLU A 22 -47.43 -31.31 -15.28
N THR A 23 -46.62 -30.38 -14.79
CA THR A 23 -47.09 -29.11 -14.28
C THR A 23 -47.64 -28.34 -15.47
N LYS A 24 -48.89 -28.65 -15.86
CA LYS A 24 -49.74 -27.69 -16.55
C LYS A 24 -49.67 -26.44 -15.69
N THR A 25 -49.10 -25.37 -16.22
CA THR A 25 -49.08 -24.05 -15.60
C THR A 25 -50.54 -23.60 -15.48
N LEU A 26 -51.18 -24.03 -14.39
CA LEU A 26 -52.47 -23.53 -13.96
C LEU A 26 -52.26 -22.07 -13.55
N PRO A 27 -53.14 -21.16 -14.00
CA PRO A 27 -52.99 -19.74 -13.71
C PRO A 27 -52.93 -19.54 -12.20
N VAL A 28 -51.88 -18.86 -11.75
CA VAL A 28 -51.55 -18.63 -10.33
C VAL A 28 -52.75 -18.03 -9.59
N ASP A 29 -53.60 -17.28 -10.31
CA ASP A 29 -54.83 -16.65 -9.84
C ASP A 29 -55.90 -17.63 -9.31
N PHE A 30 -55.96 -18.87 -9.81
CA PHE A 30 -56.93 -19.87 -9.32
C PHE A 30 -56.50 -20.50 -7.98
N LEU A 31 -55.19 -20.67 -7.76
CA LEU A 31 -54.63 -21.23 -6.52
C LEU A 31 -54.60 -20.22 -5.36
N LEU A 32 -54.65 -18.91 -5.66
CA LEU A 32 -54.75 -17.83 -4.68
C LEU A 32 -56.11 -17.76 -3.95
N ARG A 33 -57.13 -18.49 -4.42
CA ARG A 33 -58.47 -18.51 -3.80
C ARG A 33 -58.59 -19.51 -2.65
N ASP A 34 -57.71 -20.51 -2.58
CA ASP A 34 -57.67 -21.49 -1.49
C ASP A 34 -56.76 -21.02 -0.36
N ARG A 35 -57.38 -20.74 0.80
CA ARG A 35 -56.70 -20.28 2.02
C ARG A 35 -55.58 -21.24 2.47
N ASP A 36 -55.76 -22.53 2.21
CA ASP A 36 -54.84 -23.59 2.62
C ASP A 36 -53.56 -23.60 1.78
N VAL A 37 -53.65 -23.24 0.49
CA VAL A 37 -52.49 -23.12 -0.40
C VAL A 37 -51.64 -21.89 -0.03
N LEU A 38 -52.28 -20.77 0.31
CA LEU A 38 -51.58 -19.56 0.78
C LEU A 38 -50.84 -19.79 2.10
N ALA A 39 -51.45 -20.52 3.04
CA ALA A 39 -50.79 -20.91 4.28
C ALA A 39 -49.55 -21.78 4.02
N ALA A 40 -49.65 -22.75 3.11
CA ALA A 40 -48.53 -23.61 2.73
C ALA A 40 -47.37 -22.85 2.08
N LEU A 41 -47.65 -21.89 1.18
CA LEU A 41 -46.62 -21.05 0.57
C LEU A 41 -45.89 -20.16 1.59
N ALA A 42 -46.63 -19.60 2.55
CA ALA A 42 -46.05 -18.80 3.63
C ALA A 42 -45.13 -19.64 4.55
N ASP A 43 -45.48 -20.91 4.78
CA ASP A 43 -44.65 -21.84 5.54
C ASP A 43 -43.36 -22.21 4.78
N VAL A 44 -43.46 -22.44 3.46
CA VAL A 44 -42.30 -22.69 2.59
C VAL A 44 -41.37 -21.48 2.55
N GLU A 45 -41.90 -20.27 2.45
CA GLU A 45 -41.09 -19.04 2.47
C GLU A 45 -40.36 -18.86 3.82
N ARG A 46 -41.04 -19.14 4.93
CA ARG A 46 -40.43 -19.11 6.27
C ARG A 46 -39.35 -20.18 6.45
N ALA A 47 -39.58 -21.38 5.92
CA ALA A 47 -38.58 -22.46 5.93
C ALA A 47 -37.34 -22.08 5.11
N LYS A 48 -37.54 -21.55 3.90
CA LYS A 48 -36.45 -21.04 3.06
C LYS A 48 -35.63 -19.99 3.80
N LYS A 49 -36.27 -18.97 4.39
CA LYS A 49 -35.60 -17.91 5.17
C LYS A 49 -34.74 -18.47 6.31
N ARG A 50 -35.24 -19.45 7.08
CA ARG A 50 -34.48 -20.11 8.15
C ARG A 50 -33.27 -20.87 7.62
N GLU A 51 -33.39 -21.56 6.49
CA GLU A 51 -32.26 -22.25 5.85
C GLU A 51 -31.19 -21.26 5.36
N GLU A 52 -31.59 -20.10 4.83
CA GLU A 52 -30.64 -19.05 4.43
C GLU A 52 -29.93 -18.44 5.63
N GLU A 53 -30.66 -18.19 6.72
CA GLU A 53 -30.09 -17.68 7.97
C GLU A 53 -29.10 -18.68 8.57
N LEU A 54 -29.45 -19.96 8.65
CA LEU A 54 -28.58 -21.01 9.17
C LEU A 54 -27.31 -21.13 8.31
N ARG A 55 -27.46 -21.07 6.98
CA ARG A 55 -26.34 -21.06 6.03
C ARG A 55 -25.45 -19.83 6.21
N ASN A 56 -26.03 -18.64 6.37
CA ASN A 56 -25.28 -17.42 6.61
C ASN A 56 -24.52 -17.49 7.94
N LYS A 57 -25.18 -17.90 9.03
CA LYS A 57 -24.55 -18.10 10.34
C LYS A 57 -23.40 -19.09 10.28
N THR A 58 -23.57 -20.19 9.54
CA THR A 58 -22.50 -21.18 9.30
C THR A 58 -21.34 -20.59 8.51
N ARG A 59 -21.59 -19.80 7.46
CA ARG A 59 -20.55 -19.11 6.69
C ARG A 59 -19.78 -18.11 7.55
N VAL A 60 -20.48 -17.28 8.32
CA VAL A 60 -19.85 -16.28 9.21
C VAL A 60 -18.98 -16.96 10.25
N ARG A 61 -19.44 -18.08 10.85
CA ARG A 61 -18.64 -18.84 11.80
C ARG A 61 -17.36 -19.39 11.15
N ARG A 62 -17.48 -20.03 9.99
CA ARG A 62 -16.31 -20.53 9.24
C ARG A 62 -15.34 -19.40 8.91
N LEU A 63 -15.84 -18.25 8.46
CA LEU A 63 -15.01 -17.10 8.13
C LEU A 63 -14.25 -16.58 9.36
N LYS A 64 -14.93 -16.47 10.50
CA LYS A 64 -14.31 -16.10 11.78
C LYS A 64 -13.22 -17.08 12.19
N ASP A 65 -13.48 -18.38 12.07
CA ASP A 65 -12.52 -19.42 12.41
C ASP A 65 -11.28 -19.35 11.49
N THR A 66 -11.50 -19.18 10.18
CA THR A 66 -10.41 -19.02 9.20
C THR A 66 -9.58 -17.76 9.44
N ILE A 67 -10.22 -16.62 9.73
CA ILE A 67 -9.51 -15.37 10.00
C ILE A 67 -8.71 -15.48 11.31
N ALA A 68 -9.27 -16.08 12.35
CA ALA A 68 -8.58 -16.29 13.61
C ALA A 68 -7.37 -17.22 13.46
N GLU A 69 -7.50 -18.28 12.64
CA GLU A 69 -6.40 -19.20 12.37
C GLU A 69 -5.28 -18.53 11.58
N TRP A 70 -5.64 -17.80 10.51
CA TRP A 70 -4.68 -17.01 9.75
C TRP A 70 -3.95 -16.00 10.63
N GLY A 71 -4.68 -15.30 11.51
CA GLY A 71 -4.10 -14.31 12.41
C GLY A 71 -3.08 -14.89 13.37
N ARG A 72 -3.24 -16.16 13.79
CA ARG A 72 -2.27 -16.87 14.64
C ARG A 72 -1.02 -17.32 13.90
N LEU A 73 -1.14 -17.61 12.61
CA LEU A 73 -0.06 -18.09 11.75
C LEU A 73 0.67 -16.97 11.01
N CYS A 74 0.14 -15.75 11.06
CA CYS A 74 0.72 -14.60 10.38
C CYS A 74 2.11 -14.27 10.92
N SER A 75 3.04 -13.92 10.03
CA SER A 75 4.40 -13.47 10.37
C SER A 75 4.47 -12.02 10.89
N CYS A 76 3.37 -11.26 10.78
CA CYS A 76 3.27 -9.93 11.35
C CYS A 76 3.21 -10.03 12.88
N HIS A 77 4.33 -9.80 13.57
CA HIS A 77 4.49 -10.00 15.02
C HIS A 77 3.35 -9.50 15.91
N GLY A 78 2.67 -8.38 15.58
CA GLY A 78 1.56 -7.87 16.38
C GLY A 78 0.20 -8.57 16.15
N ILE A 79 0.00 -9.24 15.02
CA ILE A 79 -1.29 -9.86 14.64
C ILE A 79 -1.59 -11.14 15.45
N PRO A 80 -0.62 -12.05 15.71
CA PRO A 80 -0.85 -13.21 16.58
C PRO A 80 -1.28 -12.83 18.00
N HIS A 81 -0.70 -11.77 18.57
CA HIS A 81 -1.10 -11.28 19.90
C HIS A 81 -2.55 -10.78 19.91
N LEU A 82 -2.99 -10.11 18.84
CA LEU A 82 -4.38 -9.68 18.69
C LEU A 82 -5.34 -10.87 18.50
N ALA A 83 -4.95 -11.89 17.73
CA ALA A 83 -5.76 -13.08 17.46
C ALA A 83 -5.85 -14.07 18.64
N GLN A 84 -4.89 -14.03 19.57
CA GLN A 84 -4.86 -14.86 20.78
C GLN A 84 -5.47 -14.15 22.01
N ALA A 85 -5.65 -12.82 21.96
CA ALA A 85 -6.18 -12.05 23.07
C ALA A 85 -7.61 -12.47 23.44
N ARG A 86 -7.83 -12.72 24.74
CA ARG A 86 -9.11 -13.22 25.28
C ARG A 86 -9.92 -12.13 25.99
N SER A 87 -9.27 -11.05 26.43
CA SER A 87 -9.92 -9.92 27.10
C SER A 87 -10.05 -8.73 26.14
N TRP A 88 -11.16 -8.01 26.23
CA TRP A 88 -11.42 -6.84 25.37
C TRP A 88 -10.37 -5.74 25.54
N ILE A 89 -9.84 -5.55 26.75
CA ILE A 89 -8.80 -4.55 27.04
C ILE A 89 -7.49 -4.91 26.31
N THR A 90 -7.07 -6.18 26.35
CA THR A 90 -5.83 -6.60 25.68
C THR A 90 -5.96 -6.51 24.16
N ILE A 91 -7.15 -6.81 23.62
CA ILE A 91 -7.45 -6.59 22.19
C ILE A 91 -7.27 -5.11 21.84
N LEU A 92 -7.82 -4.19 22.63
CA LEU A 92 -7.71 -2.76 22.36
C LEU A 92 -6.25 -2.28 22.40
N ILE A 93 -5.47 -2.70 23.40
CA ILE A 93 -4.06 -2.32 23.52
C ILE A 93 -3.27 -2.79 22.29
N TRP A 94 -3.39 -4.08 21.93
CA TRP A 94 -2.69 -4.62 20.76
C TRP A 94 -3.17 -4.00 19.45
N ALA A 95 -4.47 -3.70 19.32
CA ALA A 95 -5.00 -3.00 18.16
C ALA A 95 -4.40 -1.60 18.02
N ILE A 96 -4.28 -0.84 19.11
CA ILE A 96 -3.66 0.49 19.11
C ILE A 96 -2.18 0.39 18.72
N LEU A 97 -1.44 -0.55 19.31
CA LEU A 97 0.00 -0.73 19.00
C LEU A 97 0.24 -1.13 17.54
N VAL A 98 -0.53 -2.08 17.02
CA VAL A 98 -0.45 -2.49 15.60
C VAL A 98 -0.82 -1.32 14.68
N THR A 99 -1.84 -0.55 15.04
CA THR A 99 -2.26 0.62 14.24
C THR A 99 -1.19 1.71 14.26
N ALA A 100 -0.62 2.02 15.43
CA ALA A 100 0.42 3.04 15.57
C ALA A 100 1.70 2.66 14.80
N THR A 101 2.12 1.40 14.88
CA THR A 101 3.27 0.90 14.12
C THR A 101 3.02 0.90 12.61
N TRP A 102 1.80 0.58 12.15
CA TRP A 102 1.43 0.69 10.75
C TRP A 102 1.47 2.13 10.23
N ILE A 103 0.95 3.09 11.00
CA ILE A 103 1.00 4.52 10.65
C ILE A 103 2.45 5.00 10.58
N ALA A 104 3.27 4.67 11.57
CA ALA A 104 4.69 5.05 11.60
C ALA A 104 5.46 4.43 10.42
N PHE A 105 5.18 3.16 10.10
CA PHE A 105 5.76 2.48 8.93
C PHE A 105 5.36 3.16 7.63
N ALA A 106 4.07 3.50 7.44
CA ALA A 106 3.61 4.19 6.24
C ALA A 106 4.26 5.57 6.09
N TYR A 107 4.37 6.34 7.19
CA TYR A 107 5.07 7.62 7.19
C TYR A 107 6.54 7.46 6.79
N LEU A 108 7.27 6.54 7.44
CA LEU A 108 8.68 6.30 7.13
C LEU A 108 8.89 5.79 5.71
N LEU A 109 8.00 4.94 5.21
CA LEU A 109 8.06 4.45 3.83
C LEU A 109 7.93 5.61 2.84
N VAL A 110 6.95 6.49 3.04
CA VAL A 110 6.74 7.66 2.16
C VAL A 110 7.93 8.60 2.20
N THR A 111 8.42 8.95 3.39
CA THR A 111 9.58 9.85 3.51
C THR A 111 10.84 9.25 2.90
N THR A 112 11.09 7.95 3.12
CA THR A 112 12.24 7.25 2.53
C THR A 112 12.15 7.22 1.00
N VAL A 113 10.97 6.94 0.46
CA VAL A 113 10.75 6.95 -1.00
C VAL A 113 10.95 8.35 -1.58
N GLN A 114 10.46 9.40 -0.90
CA GLN A 114 10.70 10.79 -1.31
C GLN A 114 12.20 11.11 -1.31
N SER A 115 12.91 10.84 -0.22
CA SER A 115 14.35 11.10 -0.15
C SER A 115 15.15 10.31 -1.18
N TYR A 116 14.72 9.10 -1.55
CA TYR A 116 15.33 8.34 -2.63
C TYR A 116 15.11 9.00 -4.00
N LEU A 117 13.91 9.53 -4.25
CA LEU A 117 13.57 10.21 -5.51
C LEU A 117 14.09 11.65 -5.60
N ASP A 118 14.52 12.25 -4.48
CA ASP A 118 15.17 13.56 -4.46
C ASP A 118 16.62 13.50 -5.00
N TYR A 119 17.20 12.29 -5.14
CA TYR A 119 18.56 12.05 -5.65
C TYR A 119 19.64 12.94 -4.98
N ASP A 120 19.52 13.16 -3.67
CA ASP A 120 20.47 14.00 -2.95
C ASP A 120 21.87 13.37 -2.95
N THR A 121 22.89 14.18 -3.24
CA THR A 121 24.28 13.74 -3.35
C THR A 121 25.12 14.34 -2.23
N THR A 122 25.63 13.50 -1.33
CA THR A 122 26.59 13.93 -0.32
C THR A 122 28.01 13.80 -0.85
N ILE A 123 28.69 14.93 -1.08
CA ILE A 123 30.12 14.94 -1.42
C ILE A 123 30.90 14.85 -0.11
N GLN A 124 31.60 13.74 0.09
CA GLN A 124 32.56 13.59 1.18
C GLN A 124 33.89 14.22 0.74
N VAL A 125 34.28 15.32 1.39
CA VAL A 125 35.59 15.95 1.14
C VAL A 125 36.59 15.27 2.07
N GLU A 126 37.36 14.35 1.52
CA GLU A 126 38.52 13.78 2.19
C GLU A 126 39.74 14.66 1.90
N LEU A 127 40.45 15.07 2.95
CA LEU A 127 41.72 15.79 2.83
C LEU A 127 42.81 14.73 2.73
N SER A 128 43.14 14.29 1.52
CA SER A 128 44.32 13.47 1.29
C SER A 128 45.57 14.36 1.19
N ASP A 129 46.61 14.01 1.97
CA ASP A 129 47.90 14.70 2.02
C ASP A 129 48.81 14.19 0.89
N ASP A 130 48.30 14.26 -0.34
CA ASP A 130 49.01 13.84 -1.54
C ASP A 130 50.03 14.91 -1.96
N GLU A 131 51.14 14.50 -2.58
CA GLU A 131 52.10 15.43 -3.19
C GLU A 131 51.41 16.16 -4.35
N ILE A 132 50.93 17.37 -4.08
CA ILE A 132 50.22 18.20 -5.05
C ILE A 132 51.19 18.90 -6.01
N ASN A 133 50.84 18.93 -7.30
CA ASN A 133 51.58 19.71 -8.28
C ASN A 133 51.47 21.21 -7.95
N PHE A 134 52.59 21.93 -7.99
CA PHE A 134 52.59 23.37 -7.79
C PHE A 134 51.74 24.05 -8.89
N PRO A 135 50.76 24.90 -8.52
CA PRO A 135 49.86 25.51 -9.51
C PRO A 135 50.59 26.53 -10.37
N SER A 136 50.07 26.79 -11.56
CA SER A 136 50.54 27.92 -12.37
C SER A 136 50.13 29.23 -11.69
N VAL A 137 51.11 29.94 -11.14
CA VAL A 137 50.90 31.26 -10.57
C VAL A 137 51.09 32.31 -11.66
N THR A 138 50.02 33.00 -12.04
CA THR A 138 50.08 34.14 -12.94
C THR A 138 50.02 35.42 -12.13
N VAL A 139 51.10 36.21 -12.16
CA VAL A 139 51.17 37.50 -11.49
C VAL A 139 50.99 38.60 -12.54
N CYS A 140 49.97 39.43 -12.36
CA CYS A 140 49.73 40.60 -13.19
C CYS A 140 50.01 41.89 -12.41
N ASN A 141 50.55 42.89 -13.08
CA ASN A 141 50.63 44.24 -12.52
C ASN A 141 49.21 44.82 -12.39
N ASN A 142 48.92 45.44 -11.25
CA ASN A 142 47.64 46.13 -11.03
C ASN A 142 47.46 47.33 -11.98
N SER A 143 48.57 47.92 -12.43
CA SER A 143 48.52 48.92 -13.50
C SER A 143 48.40 48.21 -14.86
N PRO A 144 47.30 48.40 -15.60
CA PRO A 144 47.10 47.77 -16.91
C PRO A 144 48.06 48.31 -17.98
N TYR A 145 48.63 49.49 -17.73
CA TYR A 145 49.45 50.20 -18.70
C TYR A 145 50.72 50.78 -18.06
N LYS A 146 51.79 50.87 -18.85
CA LYS A 146 53.04 51.53 -18.46
C LYS A 146 53.04 52.96 -18.99
N MET A 147 53.11 53.96 -18.10
CA MET A 147 53.06 55.38 -18.47
C MET A 147 54.10 55.79 -19.52
N SER A 148 55.29 55.17 -19.52
CA SER A 148 56.31 55.44 -20.53
C SER A 148 55.89 55.00 -21.94
N MET A 149 55.16 53.89 -22.07
CA MET A 149 54.67 53.40 -23.36
C MET A 149 53.50 54.25 -23.87
N LEU A 150 52.68 54.74 -22.95
CA LEU A 150 51.54 55.61 -23.24
C LEU A 150 52.01 56.93 -23.83
N ASN A 151 53.06 57.53 -23.27
CA ASN A 151 53.62 58.79 -23.76
C ASN A 151 54.32 58.64 -25.13
N SER A 152 54.85 57.44 -25.44
CA SER A 152 55.50 57.19 -26.75
C SER A 152 54.51 56.99 -27.89
N THR A 153 53.26 56.63 -27.59
CA THR A 153 52.18 56.47 -28.58
C THR A 153 51.24 57.67 -28.55
N PRO A 154 51.26 58.57 -29.54
CA PRO A 154 50.53 59.84 -29.49
C PRO A 154 49.00 59.66 -29.43
N GLU A 155 48.48 58.60 -30.06
CA GLU A 155 47.05 58.28 -30.05
C GLU A 155 46.55 57.90 -28.64
N LEU A 156 47.34 57.14 -27.88
CA LEU A 156 46.97 56.70 -26.54
C LEU A 156 47.16 57.80 -25.50
N ASN A 157 48.18 58.66 -25.66
CA ASN A 157 48.43 59.81 -24.79
C ASN A 157 47.24 60.79 -24.81
N ALA A 158 46.71 61.10 -26.00
CA ALA A 158 45.55 61.97 -26.15
C ALA A 158 44.31 61.41 -25.43
N LEU A 159 44.09 60.09 -25.51
CA LEU A 159 42.96 59.42 -24.87
C LEU A 159 43.05 59.48 -23.34
N ILE A 160 44.25 59.37 -22.77
CA ILE A 160 44.47 59.44 -21.32
C ILE A 160 44.31 60.85 -20.78
N ILE A 161 44.75 61.87 -21.52
CA ILE A 161 44.55 63.28 -21.14
C ILE A 161 43.04 63.57 -21.06
N LEU A 162 42.27 63.13 -22.06
CA LEU A 162 40.82 63.28 -22.06
C LEU A 162 40.16 62.53 -20.89
N TYR A 163 40.60 61.29 -20.63
CA TYR A 163 40.09 60.49 -19.53
C TYR A 163 40.36 61.14 -18.16
N LYS A 164 41.58 61.66 -17.93
CA LYS A 164 41.93 62.38 -16.69
C LYS A 164 41.06 63.62 -16.48
N GLN A 165 40.82 64.38 -17.54
CA GLN A 165 39.95 65.56 -17.52
C GLN A 165 38.49 65.20 -17.22
N ALA A 166 37.97 64.09 -17.76
CA ALA A 166 36.60 63.64 -17.53
C ALA A 166 36.36 63.10 -16.11
N VAL A 167 37.39 62.50 -15.49
CA VAL A 167 37.30 61.90 -14.15
C VAL A 167 37.69 62.90 -13.04
N GLY A 168 38.19 64.09 -13.39
CA GLY A 168 38.56 65.15 -12.42
C GLY A 168 39.80 64.83 -11.61
N LEU A 169 40.68 63.97 -12.13
CA LEU A 169 41.99 63.67 -11.55
C LEU A 169 43.03 64.59 -12.19
N GLU A 170 43.27 65.75 -11.58
CA GLU A 170 44.42 66.63 -11.91
C GLU A 170 45.73 66.10 -11.31
#